data_AF-A0A350ERJ4-F1
#
_entry.id   AF-A0A350ERJ4-F1
#
_cell.length_a   1.000
_cell.length_b   1.000
_cell.length_c   1.000
_cell.angle_alpha   90.00
_cell.angle_beta   90.00
_cell.angle_gamma   90.00
#
_symmetry.space_group_name_H-M   'P 1'
#
loop_
_entity.id
_entity.type
_entity.pdbx_description
1 polymer ?
#
loop_
_entity_poly.entity_id
_entity_poly.type
_entity_poly.pdbx_seq_one_letter_code
_entity_poly.pdbx_strand_id
1 'polypeptide(L)'
;MKRFAARLLVLLTAAGLFHARAADWPRFLGPHGDGTSPETGLVDSIPDGGLPVLWKKEIGTGYSAPSIRAGQLVLFHRLGNEEIIEAMSASQGASGWRHAYPTAYVDPYGYNNGPR
;
A
#
# COMPACT_ATOMS: atom_id res chain seq x y z
N MET A 1 -30.42 24.09 37.13
CA MET A 1 -29.67 24.18 35.86
C MET A 1 -28.27 23.65 36.10
N LYS A 2 -27.94 22.40 35.72
CA LYS A 2 -26.59 21.77 35.73
C LYS A 2 -26.68 20.23 35.57
N ARG A 3 -27.52 19.71 34.66
CA ARG A 3 -27.61 18.25 34.40
C ARG A 3 -27.77 17.85 32.93
N PHE A 4 -27.69 18.80 32.00
CA PHE A 4 -27.87 18.53 30.56
C PHE A 4 -26.56 18.50 29.76
N ALA A 5 -25.43 19.01 30.28
CA ALA A 5 -24.18 19.11 29.52
C ALA A 5 -23.37 17.79 29.48
N ALA A 6 -23.60 16.86 30.41
CA ALA A 6 -22.75 15.67 30.54
C ALA A 6 -23.14 14.50 29.61
N ARG A 7 -24.28 14.57 28.91
CA ARG A 7 -24.73 13.51 27.99
C ARG A 7 -24.34 13.72 26.53
N LEU A 8 -23.85 14.91 26.17
CA LEU A 8 -23.44 15.22 24.79
C LEU A 8 -21.95 14.99 24.53
N LEU A 9 -21.12 14.84 25.58
CA LEU A 9 -19.67 14.69 25.45
C LEU A 9 -19.19 13.23 25.31
N VAL A 10 -20.09 12.23 25.37
CA VAL A 10 -19.72 10.80 25.29
C VAL A 10 -19.95 10.22 23.88
N LEU A 11 -20.60 10.95 22.97
CA LEU A 11 -20.88 10.47 21.61
C LEU A 11 -19.78 10.83 20.58
N LEU A 12 -18.83 11.71 20.93
CA LEU A 12 -17.76 12.13 20.01
C LEU A 12 -16.50 11.22 20.04
N THR A 13 -16.39 10.30 21.00
CA THR A 13 -15.27 9.35 21.09
C THR A 13 -15.56 8.00 20.44
N ALA A 14 -16.79 7.76 19.97
CA ALA A 14 -17.19 6.50 19.35
C ALA A 14 -17.14 6.53 17.81
N ALA A 15 -16.57 7.57 17.20
CA ALA A 15 -15.95 7.44 15.87
C ALA A 15 -14.64 6.64 16.00
N GLY A 16 -14.73 5.48 16.65
CA GLY A 16 -13.66 4.51 16.75
C GLY A 16 -13.37 4.03 15.34
N LEU A 17 -12.32 4.60 14.75
CA LEU A 17 -11.34 3.94 13.90
C LEU A 17 -11.82 2.58 13.35
N PHE A 18 -12.81 2.58 12.47
CA PHE A 18 -12.99 1.49 11.53
C PHE A 18 -11.85 1.62 10.52
N HIS A 19 -10.62 1.33 10.96
CA HIS A 19 -9.58 0.92 10.06
C HIS A 19 -10.06 -0.41 9.51
N ALA A 20 -10.53 -0.42 8.28
CA ALA A 20 -10.67 -1.65 7.52
C ALA A 20 -9.34 -2.40 7.64
N ARG A 21 -9.35 -3.50 8.39
CA ARG A 21 -8.17 -4.34 8.56
C ARG A 21 -8.13 -5.29 7.37
N ALA A 22 -7.43 -4.86 6.33
CA ALA A 22 -7.00 -5.74 5.26
C ALA A 22 -5.96 -6.73 5.80
N ALA A 23 -5.90 -7.91 5.19
CA ALA A 23 -4.85 -8.88 5.46
C ALA A 23 -3.49 -8.36 4.96
N ASP A 24 -2.43 -8.80 5.61
CA ASP A 24 -1.08 -8.57 5.11
C ASP A 24 -0.87 -9.34 3.79
N TRP A 25 -0.04 -8.78 2.92
CA TRP A 25 0.40 -9.42 1.67
C TRP A 25 1.94 -9.48 1.62
N PRO A 26 2.59 -10.28 2.48
CA PRO A 26 4.02 -10.15 2.74
C PRO A 26 4.91 -10.88 1.73
N ARG A 27 4.35 -11.65 0.79
CA ARG A 27 5.08 -12.54 -0.13
C ARG A 27 4.36 -12.68 -1.47
N PHE A 28 5.08 -13.22 -2.45
CA PHE A 28 4.49 -13.59 -3.74
C PHE A 28 3.29 -14.53 -3.54
N LEU A 29 2.20 -14.25 -4.26
CA LEU A 29 0.91 -14.94 -4.14
C LEU A 29 0.21 -14.81 -2.77
N GLY A 30 0.57 -13.81 -1.97
CA GLY A 30 -0.21 -13.39 -0.81
C GLY A 30 0.01 -14.21 0.46
N PRO A 31 -0.85 -14.03 1.49
CA PRO A 31 -0.64 -14.61 2.82
C PRO A 31 -0.59 -16.14 2.80
N HIS A 32 -1.32 -16.78 1.88
CA HIS A 32 -1.38 -18.23 1.73
C HIS A 32 -0.56 -18.77 0.56
N GLY A 33 -0.01 -17.89 -0.29
CA GLY A 33 0.82 -18.30 -1.44
C GLY A 33 0.02 -18.90 -2.60
N ASP A 34 -1.30 -18.68 -2.63
CA ASP A 34 -2.23 -19.21 -3.64
C ASP A 34 -2.87 -18.11 -4.52
N GLY A 35 -2.49 -16.85 -4.32
CA GLY A 35 -2.98 -15.71 -5.09
C GLY A 35 -4.37 -15.25 -4.66
N THR A 36 -4.86 -15.67 -3.49
CA THR A 36 -6.19 -15.31 -2.98
C THR A 36 -6.14 -14.30 -1.85
N SER A 37 -7.23 -13.56 -1.71
CA SER A 37 -7.46 -12.52 -0.70
C SER A 37 -8.56 -13.01 0.25
N PRO A 38 -8.37 -12.95 1.59
CA PRO A 38 -9.40 -13.32 2.56
C PRO A 38 -10.45 -12.22 2.81
N GLU A 39 -10.29 -11.05 2.18
CA GLU A 39 -11.20 -9.91 2.34
C GLU A 39 -12.63 -10.25 1.90
N THR A 40 -13.59 -9.82 2.69
CA THR A 40 -15.03 -9.98 2.43
C THR A 40 -15.73 -8.61 2.41
N GLY A 41 -16.96 -8.54 1.91
CA GLY A 41 -17.70 -7.29 1.84
C GLY A 41 -17.16 -6.33 0.77
N LEU A 42 -16.52 -6.90 -0.25
CA LEU A 42 -16.11 -6.17 -1.45
C LEU A 42 -17.34 -5.76 -2.25
N VAL A 43 -17.19 -4.71 -3.05
CA VAL A 43 -18.25 -4.30 -3.99
C VAL A 43 -18.38 -5.33 -5.11
N ASP A 44 -19.62 -5.70 -5.46
CA ASP A 44 -19.89 -6.63 -6.58
C ASP A 44 -19.74 -5.95 -7.94
N SER A 45 -19.83 -4.62 -7.98
CA SER A 45 -19.64 -3.82 -9.20
C SER A 45 -18.91 -2.52 -8.90
N ILE A 46 -18.07 -2.10 -9.85
CA ILE A 46 -17.41 -0.79 -9.81
C ILE A 46 -18.43 0.26 -10.30
N PRO A 47 -18.67 1.34 -9.53
CA PRO A 47 -19.57 2.41 -9.98
C PRO A 47 -19.07 3.10 -11.26
N ASP A 48 -19.97 3.70 -12.04
CA ASP A 48 -19.60 4.42 -13.28
C ASP A 48 -18.56 5.53 -13.06
N GLY A 49 -18.60 6.18 -11.88
CA GLY A 49 -17.62 7.18 -11.46
C GLY A 49 -16.29 6.62 -10.94
N GLY A 50 -16.15 5.29 -10.90
CA GLY A 50 -14.99 4.58 -10.34
C GLY A 50 -14.99 4.49 -8.81
N LEU A 51 -13.96 3.82 -8.28
CA LEU A 51 -13.66 3.79 -6.85
C LEU A 51 -12.82 5.03 -6.46
N PRO A 52 -12.99 5.57 -5.23
CA PRO A 52 -12.12 6.63 -4.74
C PRO A 52 -10.65 6.21 -4.75
N VAL A 53 -9.81 7.00 -5.42
CA VAL A 53 -8.36 6.83 -5.37
C VAL A 53 -7.85 7.44 -4.07
N LEU A 54 -7.31 6.61 -3.17
CA LEU A 54 -6.76 7.09 -1.90
C LEU A 54 -5.44 7.83 -2.09
N TRP A 55 -4.55 7.28 -2.92
CA TRP A 55 -3.27 7.90 -3.27
C TRP A 55 -2.69 7.27 -4.54
N LYS A 56 -1.74 7.96 -5.17
CA LYS A 56 -0.93 7.47 -6.29
C LYS A 56 0.52 7.88 -6.08
N LYS A 57 1.45 7.06 -6.56
CA LYS A 57 2.88 7.37 -6.56
C LYS A 57 3.49 7.03 -7.90
N GLU A 58 4.28 7.96 -8.43
CA GLU A 58 5.14 7.70 -9.57
C GLU A 58 6.36 6.90 -9.10
N ILE A 59 6.65 5.81 -9.82
CA ILE A 59 7.75 4.90 -9.52
C ILE A 59 8.65 4.78 -10.75
N GLY A 60 9.91 4.42 -10.53
CA GLY A 60 10.81 3.99 -11.58
C GLY A 60 10.44 2.66 -12.25
N THR A 61 11.35 2.12 -13.04
CA THR A 61 11.12 0.89 -13.81
C THR A 61 11.20 -0.35 -12.94
N GLY A 62 10.38 -1.37 -13.20
CA GLY A 62 10.47 -2.65 -12.52
C GLY A 62 9.27 -3.57 -12.74
N TYR A 63 9.40 -4.81 -12.26
CA TYR A 63 8.35 -5.84 -12.27
C TYR A 63 7.95 -6.30 -10.87
N SER A 64 8.52 -5.70 -9.83
CA SER A 64 8.29 -6.13 -8.46
C SER A 64 6.87 -5.82 -8.03
N ALA A 65 6.18 -6.83 -7.49
CA ALA A 65 4.92 -6.62 -6.80
C ALA A 65 5.18 -5.98 -5.42
N PRO A 66 4.31 -5.06 -4.96
CA PRO A 66 4.42 -4.53 -3.60
C PRO A 66 4.18 -5.63 -2.56
N SER A 67 4.88 -5.55 -1.44
CA SER A 67 4.63 -6.39 -0.26
C SER A 67 4.10 -5.53 0.88
N ILE A 68 3.05 -5.96 1.56
CA ILE A 68 2.41 -5.19 2.64
C ILE A 68 2.46 -6.01 3.93
N ARG A 69 2.92 -5.38 5.02
CA ARG A 69 2.84 -5.95 6.37
C ARG A 69 2.63 -4.86 7.41
N ALA A 70 1.66 -5.06 8.30
CA ALA A 70 1.36 -4.14 9.40
C ALA A 70 1.19 -2.67 8.94
N GLY A 71 0.52 -2.47 7.81
CA GLY A 71 0.27 -1.14 7.23
C GLY A 71 1.46 -0.50 6.51
N GLN A 72 2.61 -1.18 6.42
CA GLN A 72 3.77 -0.75 5.64
C GLN A 72 3.81 -1.49 4.30
N LEU A 73 3.81 -0.74 3.21
CA LEU A 73 4.06 -1.22 1.85
C LEU A 73 5.56 -1.10 1.57
N VAL A 74 6.17 -2.14 1.00
CA VAL A 74 7.56 -2.12 0.51
C VAL A 74 7.54 -2.40 -0.98
N LEU A 75 8.26 -1.58 -1.75
CA LEU A 75 8.40 -1.70 -3.19
C LEU A 75 9.89 -1.72 -3.58
N PHE A 76 10.21 -2.53 -4.58
CA PHE A 76 11.52 -2.57 -5.23
C PHE A 76 11.40 -2.08 -6.67
N HIS A 77 12.14 -1.03 -7.02
CA HIS A 77 12.06 -0.39 -8.33
C HIS A 77 13.39 0.29 -8.68
N ARG A 78 13.57 0.73 -9.93
CA ARG A 78 14.82 1.36 -10.38
C ARG A 78 14.60 2.75 -10.94
N LEU A 79 15.43 3.71 -10.51
CA LEU A 79 15.51 5.05 -11.09
C LEU A 79 16.92 5.27 -11.65
N GLY A 80 17.04 5.44 -12.97
CA GLY A 80 18.33 5.63 -13.63
C GLY A 80 19.28 4.44 -13.39
N ASN A 81 20.37 4.67 -12.67
CA ASN A 81 21.38 3.66 -12.34
C ASN A 81 21.32 3.24 -10.86
N GLU A 82 20.19 3.45 -10.18
CA GLU A 82 19.98 2.99 -8.80
C GLU A 82 18.80 2.04 -8.69
N GLU A 83 19.01 0.93 -8.01
CA GLU A 83 17.95 0.05 -7.53
C GLU A 83 17.55 0.50 -6.12
N ILE A 84 16.25 0.59 -5.90
CA ILE A 84 15.66 1.28 -4.76
C ILE A 84 14.67 0.36 -4.10
N ILE A 85 14.86 0.11 -2.82
CA ILE A 85 13.87 -0.52 -1.94
C ILE A 85 13.31 0.60 -1.06
N GLU A 86 12.02 0.88 -1.18
CA GLU A 86 11.38 1.91 -0.37
C GLU A 86 10.15 1.37 0.36
N ALA A 87 10.01 1.79 1.61
CA ALA A 87 8.83 1.56 2.43
C ALA A 87 7.96 2.81 2.48
N MET A 88 6.65 2.59 2.53
CA MET A 88 5.64 3.63 2.56
C MET A 88 4.46 3.19 3.43
N SER A 89 3.68 4.15 3.90
CA SER A 89 2.34 3.87 4.46
C SER A 89 1.45 3.27 3.37
N ALA A 90 0.88 2.09 3.60
CA ALA A 90 -0.02 1.44 2.64
C ALA A 90 -1.34 2.22 2.44
N SER A 91 -1.81 2.95 3.47
CA SER A 91 -3.07 3.68 3.40
C SER A 91 -2.93 5.10 2.85
N GLN A 92 -1.72 5.68 2.90
CA GLN A 92 -1.50 7.09 2.57
C GLN A 92 -0.43 7.32 1.49
N GLY A 93 0.40 6.32 1.18
CA GLY A 93 1.56 6.48 0.30
C GLY A 93 2.67 7.35 0.88
N ALA A 94 2.58 7.75 2.15
CA ALA A 94 3.59 8.55 2.82
C ALA A 94 4.91 7.78 2.93
N SER A 95 6.02 8.40 2.52
CA SER A 95 7.34 7.76 2.54
C SER A 95 7.79 7.41 3.96
N GLY A 96 8.29 6.18 4.11
CA GLY A 96 9.00 5.70 5.28
C GLY A 96 10.51 5.71 5.02
N TRP A 97 11.15 4.54 5.13
CA TRP A 97 12.57 4.38 4.84
C TRP A 97 12.83 4.08 3.35
N ARG A 98 14.05 4.39 2.90
CA ARG A 98 14.55 4.10 1.55
C ARG A 98 15.96 3.55 1.64
N HIS A 99 16.23 2.48 0.92
CA HIS A 99 17.56 1.96 0.66
C HIS A 99 17.80 1.98 -0.86
N ALA A 100 18.95 2.49 -1.28
CA ALA A 100 19.30 2.55 -2.70
C ALA A 100 20.75 2.12 -2.90
N TYR A 101 21.01 1.46 -4.03
CA TYR A 101 22.34 1.03 -4.42
C TYR A 101 22.53 1.09 -5.94
N PRO A 102 23.76 1.32 -6.42
CA PRO A 102 24.02 1.46 -7.85
C PRO A 102 23.88 0.13 -8.58
N THR A 103 23.43 0.20 -9.84
CA THR A 103 23.35 -0.92 -10.76
C THR A 103 23.86 -0.50 -12.14
N ALA A 104 24.57 -1.41 -12.81
CA ALA A 104 24.96 -1.28 -14.20
C ALA A 104 24.20 -2.29 -15.08
N TYR A 105 23.17 -2.95 -14.54
CA TYR A 105 22.44 -3.95 -15.29
C TYR A 105 21.77 -3.33 -16.51
N VAL A 106 21.92 -4.03 -17.64
CA VAL A 106 21.23 -3.74 -18.90
C VAL A 106 20.56 -5.03 -19.35
N ASP A 107 19.27 -4.96 -19.63
CA ASP A 107 18.52 -6.07 -20.20
C ASP A 107 19.06 -6.41 -21.60
N PRO A 108 19.56 -7.63 -21.84
CA PRO A 108 20.09 -8.00 -23.15
C PRO A 108 19.04 -7.95 -24.26
N TYR A 109 17.75 -7.98 -23.91
CA TYR A 109 16.65 -7.88 -24.87
C TYR A 109 16.09 -6.46 -25.01
N GLY A 110 16.60 -5.49 -24.26
CA GLY A 110 16.20 -4.08 -24.34
C GLY A 110 14.75 -3.80 -23.92
N TYR A 111 14.10 -4.71 -23.20
CA TYR A 111 12.72 -4.56 -22.78
C TYR A 111 12.60 -3.72 -21.51
N ASN A 112 13.31 -4.11 -20.43
CA ASN A 112 13.33 -3.35 -19.19
C ASN A 112 14.50 -3.75 -18.31
N ASN A 113 15.25 -2.76 -17.85
CA ASN A 113 16.43 -3.00 -17.01
C ASN A 113 16.07 -3.45 -15.58
N GLY A 114 14.80 -3.39 -15.19
CA GLY A 114 14.27 -3.80 -13.90
C GLY A 114 14.99 -3.13 -12.73
N PRO A 115 14.66 -3.50 -11.50
CA PRO A 115 15.66 -3.82 -10.50
C PRO A 115 16.00 -5.33 -10.56
N ARG A 116 17.17 -5.80 -10.06
CA ARG A 116 17.67 -7.17 -10.26
C ARG A 116 18.13 -7.88 -9.00
#